data_AF-A0AAW9I5U6-F1
#
_entry.id   AF-A0AAW9I5U6-F1
#
_cell.length_a   1.000
_cell.length_b   1.000
_cell.length_c   1.000
_cell.angle_alpha   90.00
_cell.angle_beta   90.00
_cell.angle_gamma   90.00
#
_symmetry.space_group_name_H-M   'P 1'
#
loop_
_entity.id
_entity.type
_entity.pdbx_description
1 polymer ?
#
loop_
_entity_poly.entity_id
_entity_poly.type
_entity_poly.pdbx_seq_one_letter_code
_entity_poly.pdbx_strand_id
1 'polypeptide(L)'
;IRRELTAQGKSTSRINGQLLKLSMLREVGEKLINIHGQHEHQSLLRSEQHMSLLDTYGDKVIGPVKRKYQELYGEFSKVERELKDLQETSQKAYQMLDMYRFQLEEIAAAELKSGEDEELSEERTKLSHSEKMMDSVAGAYDLLYGSSGLESVSRAL
;
A
#
# COMPACT_ATOMS: atom_id res chain seq x y z
N ILE A 1 -47.57 -2.17 -2.17
CA ILE A 1 -46.55 -2.94 -1.42
C ILE A 1 -47.23 -4.10 -0.71
N ARG A 2 -46.64 -5.31 -0.65
CA ARG A 2 -47.26 -6.50 -0.05
C ARG A 2 -46.24 -7.32 0.74
N ARG A 3 -46.63 -7.84 1.91
CA ARG A 3 -45.89 -8.86 2.65
C ARG A 3 -46.81 -10.05 2.89
N GLU A 4 -46.35 -11.24 2.57
CA GLU A 4 -47.06 -12.50 2.81
C GLU A 4 -46.26 -13.31 3.85
N LEU A 5 -46.96 -13.89 4.83
CA LEU A 5 -46.38 -14.80 5.82
C LEU A 5 -47.12 -16.13 5.74
N THR A 6 -46.37 -17.22 5.58
CA THR A 6 -46.95 -18.56 5.65
C THR A 6 -46.99 -19.05 7.11
N ALA A 7 -47.91 -19.98 7.41
CA ALA A 7 -48.01 -20.59 8.74
C ALA A 7 -46.72 -21.34 9.17
N GLN A 8 -45.87 -21.69 8.21
CA GLN A 8 -44.55 -22.31 8.41
C GLN A 8 -43.44 -21.27 8.70
N GLY A 9 -43.78 -19.99 8.83
CA GLY A 9 -42.86 -18.90 9.17
C GLY A 9 -42.11 -18.26 8.00
N LYS A 10 -42.31 -18.73 6.76
CA LYS A 10 -41.67 -18.14 5.58
C LYS A 10 -42.33 -16.80 5.26
N SER A 11 -41.54 -15.73 5.23
CA SER A 11 -42.01 -14.38 4.87
C SER A 11 -41.49 -13.96 3.49
N THR A 12 -42.39 -13.51 2.62
CA THR A 12 -42.05 -12.98 1.29
C THR A 12 -42.55 -11.54 1.19
N SER A 13 -41.76 -10.68 0.53
CA SER A 13 -42.01 -9.24 0.42
C SER A 13 -42.00 -8.82 -1.05
N ARG A 14 -43.01 -8.04 -1.47
CA ARG A 14 -43.20 -7.62 -2.86
C ARG A 14 -43.55 -6.13 -3.01
N ILE A 15 -42.97 -5.46 -4.00
CA ILE A 15 -43.33 -4.11 -4.47
C ILE A 15 -43.58 -4.24 -5.97
N ASN A 16 -44.75 -3.79 -6.44
CA ASN A 16 -45.16 -3.87 -7.85
C ASN A 16 -44.94 -5.27 -8.48
N GLY A 17 -45.19 -6.33 -7.70
CA GLY A 17 -45.05 -7.72 -8.13
C GLY A 17 -43.64 -8.31 -8.00
N GLN A 18 -42.58 -7.50 -7.90
CA GLN A 18 -41.19 -7.96 -7.75
C GLN A 18 -40.88 -8.37 -6.31
N LEU A 19 -40.13 -9.45 -6.12
CA LEU A 19 -39.65 -9.89 -4.81
C LEU A 19 -38.47 -9.04 -4.34
N LEU A 20 -38.48 -8.65 -3.06
CA LEU A 20 -37.41 -7.90 -2.43
C LEU A 20 -37.14 -8.36 -0.99
N LYS A 21 -36.02 -7.90 -0.44
CA LYS A 21 -35.67 -8.10 0.96
C LYS A 21 -36.62 -7.31 1.86
N LEU A 22 -36.90 -7.83 3.05
CA LEU A 22 -37.76 -7.17 4.04
C LEU A 22 -37.23 -5.80 4.48
N SER A 23 -35.90 -5.60 4.50
CA SER A 23 -35.28 -4.31 4.84
C SER A 23 -35.66 -3.21 3.85
N MET A 24 -35.64 -3.49 2.54
CA MET A 24 -36.09 -2.56 1.51
C MET A 24 -37.59 -2.30 1.60
N LEU A 25 -38.39 -3.32 1.97
CA LEU A 25 -39.83 -3.15 2.18
C LEU A 25 -40.11 -2.20 3.35
N ARG A 26 -39.31 -2.30 4.42
CA ARG A 26 -39.38 -1.41 5.59
C ARG A 26 -39.00 0.02 5.22
N GLU A 27 -37.87 0.22 4.53
CA GLU A 27 -37.40 1.55 4.13
C GLU A 27 -38.43 2.29 3.24
N VAL A 28 -39.04 1.57 2.29
CA VAL A 28 -40.10 2.12 1.44
C VAL A 28 -41.39 2.31 2.22
N GLY A 29 -41.74 1.36 3.10
CA GLY A 29 -42.92 1.45 3.96
C GLY A 29 -42.88 2.66 4.88
N GLU A 30 -41.73 2.98 5.46
CA GLU A 30 -41.52 4.15 6.34
C GLU A 30 -41.77 5.48 5.64
N LYS A 31 -41.63 5.55 4.31
CA LYS A 31 -41.88 6.76 3.51
C LYS A 31 -43.32 6.85 2.97
N LEU A 32 -44.02 5.72 2.85
CA LEU A 32 -45.34 5.63 2.21
C LEU A 32 -46.50 5.45 3.17
N ILE A 33 -46.25 4.88 4.35
CA ILE A 33 -47.28 4.53 5.32
C ILE A 33 -46.89 5.10 6.67
N ASN A 34 -47.69 6.04 7.17
CA ASN A 34 -47.58 6.50 8.55
C ASN A 34 -48.64 5.77 9.39
N ILE A 35 -48.23 4.76 10.16
CA ILE A 35 -49.14 3.95 10.99
C ILE A 35 -49.46 4.74 12.27
N HIS A 36 -50.68 5.26 12.36
CA HIS A 36 -51.16 5.96 13.56
C HIS A 36 -51.75 4.93 14.54
N GLY A 37 -51.19 4.79 15.75
CA GLY A 37 -51.52 3.79 16.77
C GLY A 37 -50.57 3.85 17.99
N GLN A 38 -50.66 2.91 18.95
CA GLN A 38 -49.84 2.90 20.19
C GLN A 38 -48.30 2.88 20.00
N HIS A 39 -47.82 2.81 18.74
CA HIS A 39 -46.40 2.86 18.36
C HIS A 39 -46.00 4.13 17.58
N GLU A 40 -46.88 5.13 17.45
CA GLU A 40 -46.61 6.44 16.79
C GLU A 40 -45.37 7.16 17.32
N HIS A 41 -45.02 6.92 18.59
CA HIS A 41 -43.85 7.53 19.19
C HIS A 41 -42.53 7.12 18.52
N GLN A 42 -42.47 6.05 17.71
CA GLN A 42 -41.20 5.62 17.14
C GLN A 42 -40.58 6.61 16.15
N SER A 43 -41.35 7.40 15.40
CA SER A 43 -40.79 8.45 14.53
C SER A 43 -40.33 9.67 15.33
N LEU A 44 -41.06 10.04 16.38
CA LEU A 44 -40.65 11.10 17.33
C LEU A 44 -39.46 10.68 18.22
N LEU A 45 -39.15 9.39 18.32
CA LEU A 45 -37.97 8.88 19.03
C LEU A 45 -36.73 8.76 18.14
N ARG A 46 -36.86 8.98 16.82
CA ARG A 46 -35.71 9.02 15.89
C ARG A 46 -35.08 10.40 15.90
N SER A 47 -34.08 10.58 16.75
CA SER A 47 -33.29 11.82 16.86
C SER A 47 -32.72 12.30 15.50
N GLU A 48 -32.38 11.36 14.62
CA GLU A 48 -31.92 11.62 13.25
C GLU A 48 -32.92 12.43 12.40
N GLN A 49 -34.23 12.30 12.67
CA GLN A 49 -35.28 13.01 11.93
C GLN A 49 -35.59 14.39 12.51
N HIS A 50 -35.19 14.66 13.76
CA HIS A 50 -35.50 15.92 14.46
C HIS A 50 -34.86 17.13 13.79
N MET A 51 -33.62 16.99 13.33
CA MET A 51 -32.93 18.09 12.63
C MET A 51 -33.64 18.44 11.33
N SER A 52 -34.04 17.43 10.54
CA SER A 52 -34.80 17.65 9.31
C SER A 52 -36.15 18.31 9.57
N LEU A 53 -36.82 17.94 10.67
CA LEU A 53 -38.09 18.53 11.08
C LEU A 53 -37.93 20.02 11.45
N LEU A 54 -36.90 20.36 12.24
CA LEU A 54 -36.58 21.75 12.61
C LEU A 54 -36.19 22.59 11.38
N ASP A 55 -35.35 22.03 10.51
CA ASP A 55 -34.96 22.67 9.25
C ASP A 55 -36.17 22.96 8.37
N THR A 56 -37.12 22.01 8.30
CA THR A 56 -38.35 22.15 7.51
C THR A 56 -39.27 23.20 8.11
N TYR A 57 -39.40 23.25 9.45
CA TYR A 57 -40.20 24.28 10.12
C TYR A 57 -39.64 25.70 9.87
N GLY A 58 -38.32 25.83 9.87
CA GLY A 58 -37.62 27.09 9.64
C GLY A 58 -37.19 27.35 8.19
N ASP A 59 -37.71 26.62 7.20
CA ASP A 59 -37.14 26.53 5.83
C ASP A 59 -36.88 27.90 5.17
N LYS A 60 -37.77 28.88 5.39
CA LYS A 60 -37.60 30.24 4.85
C LYS A 60 -36.32 30.93 5.32
N VAL A 61 -35.87 30.65 6.53
CA VAL A 61 -34.67 31.25 7.14
C VAL A 61 -33.47 30.30 7.03
N ILE A 62 -33.70 29.01 7.31
CA ILE A 62 -32.64 27.99 7.38
C ILE A 62 -32.23 27.53 5.98
N GLY A 63 -33.17 27.35 5.06
CA GLY A 63 -32.92 26.82 3.71
C GLY A 63 -31.83 27.57 2.93
N PRO A 64 -31.87 28.92 2.84
CA PRO A 64 -30.82 29.70 2.19
C PRO A 64 -29.43 29.53 2.83
N VAL A 65 -29.36 29.55 4.17
CA VAL A 65 -28.10 29.41 4.92
C VAL A 65 -27.53 28.00 4.77
N LYS A 66 -28.39 26.98 4.85
CA LYS A 66 -28.04 25.57 4.67
C LYS A 66 -27.48 25.31 3.27
N ARG A 67 -28.10 25.85 2.21
CA ARG A 67 -27.58 25.74 0.84
C ARG A 67 -26.19 26.36 0.71
N LYS A 68 -26.02 27.59 1.20
CA LYS A 68 -24.72 28.27 1.18
C LYS A 68 -23.65 27.50 1.96
N TYR A 69 -24.01 26.95 3.11
CA TYR A 69 -23.12 26.09 3.89
C TYR A 69 -22.71 24.84 3.11
N GLN A 70 -23.67 24.14 2.48
CA GLN A 70 -23.40 22.93 1.69
C GLN A 70 -22.49 23.21 0.49
N GLU A 71 -22.67 24.34 -0.19
CA GLU A 71 -21.80 24.78 -1.28
C GLU A 71 -20.38 25.02 -0.79
N LEU A 72 -20.20 25.85 0.25
CA LEU A 72 -18.89 26.15 0.83
C LEU A 72 -18.19 24.90 1.39
N TYR A 73 -18.96 24.02 2.03
CA TYR A 73 -18.43 22.76 2.55
C TYR A 73 -18.00 21.83 1.40
N GLY A 74 -18.75 21.79 0.30
CA GLY A 74 -18.38 21.05 -0.90
C GLY A 74 -17.07 21.55 -1.51
N GLU A 75 -16.89 22.87 -1.60
CA GLU A 75 -15.64 23.48 -2.04
C GLU A 75 -14.47 23.16 -1.09
N PHE A 76 -14.69 23.32 0.22
CA PHE A 76 -13.71 22.98 1.24
C PHE A 76 -13.26 21.52 1.14
N SER A 77 -14.19 20.57 1.12
CA SER A 77 -13.86 19.14 1.01
C SER A 77 -13.14 18.79 -0.28
N LYS A 78 -13.38 19.52 -1.37
CA LYS A 78 -12.65 19.35 -2.63
C LYS A 78 -11.20 19.81 -2.48
N VAL A 79 -10.98 21.02 -1.97
CA VAL A 79 -9.64 21.58 -1.76
C VAL A 79 -8.84 20.76 -0.74
N GLU A 80 -9.48 20.31 0.33
CA GLU A 80 -8.86 19.45 1.34
C GLU A 80 -8.37 18.12 0.73
N ARG A 81 -9.15 17.52 -0.17
CA ARG A 81 -8.74 16.31 -0.89
C ARG A 81 -7.56 16.57 -1.81
N GLU A 82 -7.62 17.64 -2.61
CA GLU A 82 -6.52 18.02 -3.50
C GLU A 82 -5.22 18.29 -2.74
N LEU A 83 -5.30 18.96 -1.58
CA LEU A 83 -4.16 19.20 -0.71
C LEU A 83 -3.55 17.89 -0.20
N LYS A 84 -4.40 16.97 0.28
CA LYS A 84 -3.94 15.68 0.78
C LYS A 84 -3.24 14.86 -0.31
N ASP A 85 -3.82 14.80 -1.51
CA ASP A 85 -3.25 14.07 -2.64
C ASP A 85 -1.88 14.66 -3.06
N LEU A 86 -1.76 15.99 -3.04
CA LEU A 86 -0.50 16.69 -3.33
C LEU A 86 0.57 16.41 -2.25
N GLN A 87 0.19 16.42 -0.99
CA GLN A 87 1.10 16.10 0.12
C GLN A 87 1.63 14.68 0.01
N GLU A 88 0.77 13.70 -0.22
CA GLU A 88 1.17 12.29 -0.40
C GLU A 88 2.09 12.11 -1.62
N THR A 89 1.78 12.80 -2.72
CA THR A 89 2.62 12.75 -3.93
C THR A 89 3.99 13.39 -3.69
N SER A 90 4.04 14.53 -3.00
CA SER A 90 5.29 15.22 -2.69
C SER A 90 6.21 14.37 -1.80
N GLN A 91 5.66 13.67 -0.81
CA GLN A 91 6.44 12.81 0.07
C GLN A 91 7.11 11.67 -0.71
N LYS A 92 6.39 11.03 -1.64
CA LYS A 92 6.96 9.99 -2.51
C LYS A 92 8.05 10.55 -3.41
N ALA A 93 7.86 11.75 -3.96
CA ALA A 93 8.86 12.40 -4.81
C ALA A 93 10.16 12.67 -4.05
N TYR A 94 10.10 13.15 -2.80
CA TYR A 94 11.29 13.35 -1.96
C TYR A 94 12.04 12.04 -1.68
N GLN A 95 11.32 10.96 -1.34
CA GLN A 95 11.94 9.65 -1.12
C GLN A 95 12.65 9.12 -2.37
N MET A 96 12.03 9.27 -3.54
CA MET A 96 12.65 8.86 -4.80
C MET A 96 13.88 9.71 -5.12
N LEU A 97 13.82 11.02 -4.87
CA LEU A 97 14.93 11.92 -5.10
C LEU A 97 16.14 11.58 -4.21
N ASP A 98 15.91 11.26 -2.94
CA ASP A 98 16.97 10.82 -2.02
C ASP A 98 17.57 9.48 -2.48
N MET A 99 16.74 8.52 -2.90
CA MET A 99 17.20 7.24 -3.44
C MET A 99 18.07 7.43 -4.69
N TYR A 100 17.64 8.27 -5.64
CA TYR A 100 18.41 8.53 -6.86
C TYR A 100 19.73 9.27 -6.58
N ARG A 101 19.73 10.19 -5.61
CA ARG A 101 20.97 10.84 -5.17
C ARG A 101 21.95 9.83 -4.60
N PHE A 102 21.50 8.98 -3.69
CA PHE A 102 22.32 7.92 -3.12
C PHE A 102 22.90 7.00 -4.19
N GLN A 103 22.07 6.52 -5.13
CA GLN A 103 22.53 5.65 -6.23
C GLN A 103 23.55 6.34 -7.13
N LEU A 104 23.36 7.63 -7.42
CA LEU A 104 24.28 8.39 -8.25
C LEU A 104 25.62 8.62 -7.54
N GLU A 105 25.60 8.93 -6.24
CA GLU A 105 26.80 9.04 -5.42
C GLU A 105 27.56 7.71 -5.33
N GLU A 106 26.86 6.60 -5.14
CA GLU A 106 27.45 5.25 -5.09
C GLU A 106 28.14 4.89 -6.42
N ILE A 107 27.45 5.11 -7.54
CA ILE A 107 28.02 4.85 -8.89
C ILE A 107 29.22 5.77 -9.16
N ALA A 108 29.13 7.04 -8.79
CA ALA A 108 30.21 8.00 -8.99
C ALA A 108 31.44 7.66 -8.12
N ALA A 109 31.23 7.24 -6.87
CA ALA A 109 32.30 6.85 -5.95
C ALA A 109 32.99 5.54 -6.36
N ALA A 110 32.30 4.66 -7.09
CA ALA A 110 32.87 3.40 -7.57
C ALA A 110 33.89 3.60 -8.70
N GLU A 111 33.95 4.77 -9.34
CA GLU A 111 34.91 5.13 -10.41
C GLU A 111 35.07 4.06 -11.51
N LEU A 112 33.99 3.32 -11.80
CA LEU A 112 33.99 2.15 -12.68
C LEU A 112 34.50 2.50 -14.07
N LYS A 113 35.38 1.66 -14.61
CA LYS A 113 35.89 1.79 -15.98
C LYS A 113 35.31 0.70 -16.88
N SER A 114 35.06 1.06 -18.13
CA SER A 114 34.64 0.08 -19.13
C SER A 114 35.79 -0.88 -19.43
N GLY A 115 35.54 -2.19 -19.35
CA GLY A 115 36.55 -3.23 -19.58
C GLY A 115 37.41 -3.57 -18.35
N GLU A 116 37.14 -2.96 -17.20
CA GLU A 116 37.93 -3.14 -15.97
C GLU A 116 37.90 -4.59 -15.45
N ASP A 117 36.75 -5.25 -15.53
CA ASP A 117 36.58 -6.64 -15.08
C ASP A 117 37.48 -7.60 -15.86
N GLU A 118 37.57 -7.43 -17.19
CA GLU A 118 38.46 -8.22 -18.03
C GLU A 118 39.93 -7.98 -17.69
N GLU A 119 40.35 -6.71 -17.56
CA GLU A 119 41.72 -6.33 -17.20
C GLU A 119 42.14 -6.91 -15.84
N LEU A 120 41.30 -6.75 -14.81
CA LEU A 120 41.55 -7.27 -13.47
C LEU A 120 41.61 -8.79 -13.43
N SER A 121 40.79 -9.47 -14.24
CA SER A 121 40.79 -10.93 -14.35
C SER A 121 42.11 -11.45 -14.93
N GLU A 122 42.58 -10.84 -16.02
CA GLU A 122 43.87 -11.17 -16.64
C GLU A 122 45.04 -10.93 -15.68
N GLU A 123 45.05 -9.78 -15.00
CA GLU A 123 46.07 -9.44 -14.01
C GLU A 123 46.08 -10.45 -12.86
N ARG A 124 44.91 -10.81 -12.33
CA ARG A 124 44.77 -11.83 -11.28
C ARG A 124 45.35 -13.17 -11.71
N THR A 125 45.05 -13.63 -12.93
CA THR A 125 45.60 -14.88 -13.47
C THR A 125 47.13 -14.83 -13.54
N LYS A 126 47.69 -13.72 -14.02
CA LYS A 126 49.13 -13.52 -14.12
C LYS A 126 49.82 -13.54 -12.74
N LEU A 127 49.24 -12.87 -11.75
CA LEU A 127 49.75 -12.87 -10.38
C LEU A 127 49.70 -14.26 -9.76
N SER A 128 48.59 -15.00 -9.91
CA SER A 128 48.45 -16.36 -9.39
C SER A 128 49.46 -17.33 -10.02
N HIS A 129 49.74 -17.22 -11.32
CA HIS A 129 50.79 -18.02 -11.95
C HIS A 129 52.18 -17.68 -11.40
N SER A 130 52.45 -16.39 -11.16
CA SER A 130 53.73 -15.91 -10.64
C SER A 130 53.97 -16.42 -9.21
N GLU A 131 52.94 -16.39 -8.36
CA GLU A 131 52.95 -16.96 -7.01
C GLU A 131 53.26 -18.47 -7.04
N LYS A 132 52.54 -19.24 -7.86
CA LYS A 132 52.81 -20.68 -8.02
C LYS A 132 54.22 -20.98 -8.49
N MET A 133 54.77 -20.16 -9.40
CA MET A 133 56.15 -20.30 -9.86
C MET A 133 57.14 -20.03 -8.73
N MET A 134 56.93 -18.97 -7.94
CA MET A 134 57.77 -18.68 -6.77
C MET A 134 57.71 -19.82 -5.74
N ASP A 135 56.53 -20.33 -5.42
CA ASP A 135 56.37 -21.47 -4.51
C ASP A 135 57.08 -22.71 -5.04
N SER A 136 56.99 -22.97 -6.34
CA SER A 136 57.65 -24.11 -6.98
C SER A 136 59.18 -23.97 -6.95
N VAL A 137 59.70 -22.76 -7.19
CA VAL A 137 61.15 -22.48 -7.12
C VAL A 137 61.65 -22.55 -5.68
N ALA A 138 60.91 -21.99 -4.73
CA ALA A 138 61.23 -22.08 -3.30
C ALA A 138 61.23 -23.54 -2.83
N GLY A 139 60.20 -24.31 -3.20
CA GLY A 139 60.13 -25.74 -2.91
C GLY A 139 61.28 -26.53 -3.55
N ALA A 140 61.66 -26.23 -4.80
CA ALA A 140 62.81 -26.86 -5.45
C ALA A 140 64.13 -26.49 -4.76
N TYR A 141 64.29 -25.23 -4.34
CA TYR A 141 65.46 -24.77 -3.61
C TYR A 141 65.58 -25.47 -2.24
N ASP A 142 64.49 -25.57 -1.49
CA ASP A 142 64.44 -26.28 -0.21
C ASP A 142 64.71 -27.78 -0.35
N LEU A 143 64.25 -28.41 -1.44
CA LEU A 143 64.57 -29.81 -1.75
C LEU A 143 66.04 -30.02 -2.13
N LEU A 144 66.69 -29.03 -2.74
CA LEU A 144 68.10 -29.14 -3.16
C LEU A 144 69.09 -28.75 -2.06
N TYR A 145 68.77 -27.74 -1.25
CA TYR A 145 69.70 -27.11 -0.30
C TYR A 145 69.20 -27.10 1.15
N GLY A 146 67.92 -27.41 1.40
CA GLY A 146 67.34 -27.50 2.73
C GLY A 146 67.51 -28.88 3.37
N SER A 147 67.17 -28.98 4.67
CA SER A 147 67.31 -30.21 5.46
C SER A 147 66.45 -31.38 4.96
N SER A 148 65.37 -31.11 4.21
CA SER A 148 64.44 -32.12 3.68
C SER A 148 64.92 -32.80 2.39
N GLY A 149 65.93 -32.23 1.70
CA GLY A 149 66.47 -32.81 0.48
C GLY A 149 67.11 -34.19 0.69
N LEU A 150 67.97 -34.30 1.70
CA LEU A 150 68.61 -35.56 2.09
C LEU A 150 67.61 -36.63 2.54
N GLU A 151 66.55 -36.25 3.26
CA GLU A 151 65.48 -37.19 3.66
C GLU A 151 64.66 -37.70 2.48
N SER A 152 64.38 -36.86 1.48
CA SER A 152 63.60 -37.24 0.30
C SER A 152 64.38 -38.19 -0.63
N VAL A 153 65.68 -37.97 -0.81
CA VAL A 153 66.57 -38.88 -1.56
C VAL A 153 66.77 -40.20 -0.80
N SER A 154 66.91 -40.15 0.53
CA SER A 154 66.98 -41.34 1.40
C SER A 154 65.72 -42.20 1.36
N ARG A 155 64.55 -41.63 1.05
CA ARG A 155 63.27 -42.36 0.94
C ARG A 155 63.04 -42.97 -0.43
N ALA A 156 63.76 -42.51 -1.45
CA ALA A 156 63.61 -42.95 -2.84
C ALA A 156 64.62 -44.05 -3.24
N LEU A 157 65.70 -44.23 -2.48
CA LEU A 157 66.61 -45.38 -2.52
C LEU A 157 66.08 -46.52 -1.65
#